data_AF-A0AAE1YH39-F1
#
_entry.id   AF-A0AAE1YH39-F1
#
_cell.length_a   1.000
_cell.length_b   1.000
_cell.length_c   1.000
_cell.angle_alpha   90.00
_cell.angle_beta   90.00
_cell.angle_gamma   90.00
#
_symmetry.space_group_name_H-M   'P 1'
#
loop_
_entity.id
_entity.type
_entity.pdbx_description
1 polymer ?
#
loop_
_entity_poly.entity_id
_entity_poly.type
_entity_poly.pdbx_seq_one_letter_code
_entity_poly.pdbx_strand_id
1 'polypeptide(L)'
;MAESNQGPLAPPPPSPPPPPPFNILPQSHYLYNTHWKKRVDMAFIQALYYKAMRGQKQISRTPNMHSLNYARGIVNGCFNWSSKYIVFKRRLERLRLRFTTFKSIIETPDVHWNRRTNVVTTTDEQWNALALVRSDIWLWFDNPFE
;
A
#
# COMPACT_ATOMS: atom_id res chain seq x y z
N MET A 1 20.46 -2.13 72.07
CA MET A 1 19.73 -1.17 71.22
C MET A 1 20.68 -0.79 70.09
N ALA A 2 20.40 -1.20 68.85
CA ALA A 2 21.22 -0.86 67.69
C ALA A 2 20.29 -0.23 66.65
N GLU A 3 20.42 1.08 66.45
CA GLU A 3 19.70 1.82 65.41
C GLU A 3 20.33 1.55 64.05
N SER A 4 19.52 1.03 63.13
CA SER A 4 19.90 0.81 61.74
C SER A 4 19.75 2.14 60.98
N ASN A 5 20.89 2.72 60.60
CA ASN A 5 20.96 3.96 59.83
C ASN A 5 20.68 3.64 58.34
N GLN A 6 19.44 3.81 57.88
CA GLN A 6 19.11 3.81 56.45
C GLN A 6 19.32 5.22 55.88
N GLY A 7 20.41 5.39 55.13
CA GLY A 7 20.63 6.58 54.30
C GLY A 7 19.59 6.69 53.18
N PRO A 8 19.38 7.89 52.62
CA PRO A 8 18.32 8.14 51.64
C PRO A 8 18.53 7.33 50.35
N LEU A 9 17.48 6.63 49.89
CA LEU A 9 17.48 5.91 48.62
C LEU A 9 17.81 6.86 47.47
N ALA A 10 18.76 6.46 46.63
CA ALA A 10 19.08 7.17 45.40
C ALA A 10 17.84 7.25 44.47
N PRO A 11 17.63 8.38 43.77
CA PRO A 11 16.51 8.51 42.85
C PRO A 11 16.62 7.48 41.70
N PRO A 12 15.48 6.98 41.19
CA PRO A 12 15.49 6.05 40.08
C PRO A 12 16.10 6.70 38.83
N PRO A 13 16.77 5.91 37.97
CA PRO A 13 17.36 6.43 36.75
C PRO A 13 16.27 7.02 35.84
N PRO A 14 16.58 8.10 35.10
CA PRO A 14 15.63 8.71 34.18
C PRO A 14 15.20 7.69 33.12
N SER A 15 13.90 7.69 32.82
CA SER A 15 13.33 6.82 31.78
C SER A 15 14.03 7.06 30.43
N PRO A 16 14.30 6.01 29.64
CA PRO A 16 14.89 6.18 28.32
C PRO A 16 14.00 7.09 27.45
N PRO A 17 14.59 7.95 26.62
CA PRO A 17 13.81 8.83 25.75
C PRO A 17 12.92 7.97 24.83
N PRO A 18 11.69 8.43 24.54
CA PRO A 18 10.84 7.73 23.59
C PRO A 18 11.56 7.63 22.24
N PRO A 19 11.38 6.53 21.50
CA PRO A 19 11.96 6.41 20.17
C PRO A 19 11.52 7.60 19.31
N PRO A 20 12.40 8.14 18.45
CA PRO A 20 12.03 9.25 17.58
C PRO A 20 10.82 8.84 16.73
N PRO A 21 9.89 9.76 16.43
CA PRO A 21 8.74 9.46 15.60
C PRO A 21 9.23 8.92 14.26
N PHE A 22 8.90 7.67 13.97
CA PHE A 22 9.13 7.09 12.66
C PHE A 22 8.24 7.86 11.68
N ASN A 23 8.83 8.75 10.88
CA ASN A 23 8.12 9.36 9.74
C ASN A 23 7.82 8.26 8.73
N ILE A 24 6.66 7.63 8.87
CA ILE A 24 6.09 6.77 7.83
C ILE A 24 5.74 7.73 6.69
N LEU A 25 6.47 7.65 5.58
CA LEU A 25 6.17 8.54 4.46
C LEU A 25 4.73 8.27 3.99
N PRO A 26 3.95 9.29 3.61
CA PRO A 26 2.59 9.09 3.14
C PRO A 26 2.60 8.11 1.98
N GLN A 27 1.54 7.32 1.86
CA GLN A 27 1.44 6.26 0.86
C GLN A 27 1.74 6.77 -0.56
N SER A 28 1.38 8.03 -0.84
CA SER A 28 1.73 8.72 -2.08
C SER A 28 3.24 8.78 -2.37
N HIS A 29 4.08 8.88 -1.35
CA HIS A 29 5.53 8.88 -1.48
C HIS A 29 6.06 7.49 -1.88
N TYR A 30 5.49 6.40 -1.36
CA TYR A 30 5.88 5.03 -1.76
C TYR A 30 5.28 4.61 -3.11
N LEU A 31 4.08 5.11 -3.41
CA LEU A 31 3.29 4.70 -4.58
C LEU A 31 3.48 5.62 -5.79
N TYR A 32 3.87 6.88 -5.58
CA TYR A 32 3.89 7.96 -6.56
C TYR A 32 5.16 8.81 -6.51
N ASN A 33 6.30 8.27 -6.03
CA ASN A 33 7.62 8.94 -6.10
C ASN A 33 8.16 9.16 -7.55
N THR A 34 7.28 9.17 -8.55
CA THR A 34 7.58 9.21 -9.99
C THR A 34 6.48 9.98 -10.72
N HIS A 35 6.51 10.04 -12.06
CA HIS A 35 5.42 10.60 -12.89
C HIS A 35 4.06 9.91 -12.71
N TRP A 36 4.01 8.73 -12.07
CA TRP A 36 2.76 8.08 -11.74
C TRP A 36 2.00 8.93 -10.73
N LYS A 37 0.75 9.26 -11.05
CA LYS A 37 -0.23 9.90 -10.15
C LYS A 37 -1.55 9.16 -10.32
N LYS A 38 -2.51 9.34 -9.40
CA LYS A 38 -3.85 8.73 -9.51
C LYS A 38 -4.48 8.89 -10.91
N ARG A 39 -4.40 10.08 -11.51
CA ARG A 39 -4.90 10.34 -12.88
C ARG A 39 -4.21 9.49 -13.97
N VAL A 40 -2.91 9.24 -13.83
CA VAL A 40 -2.12 8.44 -14.78
C VAL A 40 -2.44 6.96 -14.62
N ASP A 41 -2.58 6.47 -13.37
CA ASP A 41 -3.06 5.13 -13.10
C ASP A 41 -4.44 4.89 -13.70
N MET A 42 -5.37 5.84 -13.53
CA MET A 42 -6.72 5.72 -14.07
C MET A 42 -6.73 5.59 -15.59
N ALA A 43 -6.01 6.47 -16.30
CA ALA A 43 -5.87 6.37 -17.76
C ALA A 43 -5.24 5.04 -18.19
N PHE A 44 -4.21 4.60 -17.46
CA PHE A 44 -3.54 3.33 -17.70
C PHE A 44 -4.48 2.13 -17.53
N ILE A 45 -5.22 2.07 -16.41
CA ILE A 45 -6.18 1.01 -16.09
C ILE A 45 -7.33 1.01 -17.11
N GLN A 46 -7.87 2.18 -17.47
CA GLN A 46 -8.92 2.30 -18.47
C GLN A 46 -8.48 1.79 -19.83
N ALA A 47 -7.26 2.10 -20.27
CA ALA A 47 -6.72 1.61 -21.53
C ALA A 47 -6.54 0.08 -21.55
N LEU A 48 -6.09 -0.50 -20.43
CA LEU A 48 -6.01 -1.96 -20.27
C LEU A 48 -7.40 -2.61 -20.25
N TYR A 49 -8.35 -2.01 -19.52
CA TYR A 49 -9.73 -2.48 -19.46
C TYR A 49 -10.40 -2.47 -20.85
N TYR A 50 -10.19 -1.40 -21.62
CA TYR A 50 -10.68 -1.30 -22.99
C TYR A 50 -10.17 -2.45 -23.87
N LYS A 51 -8.89 -2.82 -23.75
CA LYS A 51 -8.34 -3.97 -24.48
C LYS A 51 -8.91 -5.30 -24.00
N ALA A 52 -9.09 -5.47 -22.70
CA ALA A 52 -9.72 -6.66 -22.14
C ALA A 52 -11.16 -6.85 -22.65
N MET A 53 -11.94 -5.77 -22.76
CA MET A 53 -13.30 -5.81 -23.30
C MET A 53 -13.35 -6.21 -24.77
N ARG A 54 -12.28 -5.95 -25.55
CA ARG A 54 -12.17 -6.34 -26.97
C ARG A 54 -11.47 -7.68 -27.19
N GLY A 55 -11.56 -8.58 -26.22
CA GLY A 55 -11.05 -9.95 -26.34
C GLY A 55 -9.55 -10.10 -26.04
N GLN A 56 -8.81 -9.01 -25.80
CA GLN A 56 -7.42 -9.08 -25.35
C GLN A 56 -7.35 -9.21 -23.82
N LYS A 57 -8.15 -10.12 -23.27
CA LYS A 57 -8.20 -10.38 -21.83
C LYS A 57 -6.86 -10.93 -21.37
N GLN A 58 -6.35 -10.37 -20.28
CA GLN A 58 -5.15 -10.88 -19.66
C GLN A 58 -5.52 -11.95 -18.63
N ILE A 59 -5.60 -13.20 -19.09
CA ILE A 59 -5.97 -14.36 -18.26
C ILE A 59 -4.76 -14.86 -17.46
N SER A 60 -3.54 -14.59 -17.93
CA SER A 60 -2.29 -15.02 -17.30
C SER A 60 -1.68 -13.96 -16.36
N ARG A 61 -0.87 -14.45 -15.40
CA ARG A 61 0.05 -13.63 -14.58
C ARG A 61 1.07 -12.87 -15.46
N THR A 62 1.38 -13.35 -16.66
CA THR A 62 2.28 -12.63 -17.58
C THR A 62 1.58 -11.43 -18.25
N PRO A 63 2.22 -10.24 -18.27
CA PRO A 63 1.76 -9.07 -19.01
C PRO A 63 1.44 -9.39 -20.48
N ASN A 64 0.22 -9.07 -20.93
CA ASN A 64 -0.09 -9.10 -22.36
C ASN A 64 0.66 -7.93 -23.01
N MET A 65 1.73 -8.25 -23.75
CA MET A 65 2.64 -7.24 -24.32
C MET A 65 1.90 -6.25 -25.23
N HIS A 66 0.90 -6.69 -26.00
CA HIS A 66 0.13 -5.83 -26.90
C HIS A 66 -0.76 -4.85 -26.13
N SER A 67 -1.49 -5.34 -25.13
CA SER A 67 -2.35 -4.50 -24.28
C SER A 67 -1.53 -3.49 -23.49
N LEU A 68 -0.35 -3.90 -22.99
CA LEU A 68 0.55 -3.05 -22.25
C LEU A 68 1.20 -1.98 -23.13
N ASN A 69 1.62 -2.32 -24.35
CA ASN A 69 2.13 -1.35 -25.31
C ASN A 69 1.05 -0.35 -25.77
N TYR A 70 -0.18 -0.81 -25.95
CA TYR A 70 -1.31 0.08 -26.23
C TYR A 70 -1.56 1.07 -25.10
N ALA A 71 -1.68 0.57 -23.86
CA ALA A 71 -1.91 1.43 -22.70
C ALA A 71 -0.76 2.41 -22.48
N ARG A 72 0.48 2.00 -22.76
CA ARG A 72 1.64 2.89 -22.80
C ARG A 72 1.48 3.99 -23.85
N GLY A 73 1.05 3.67 -25.07
CA GLY A 73 0.83 4.65 -26.13
C GLY A 73 -0.18 5.73 -25.72
N ILE A 74 -1.30 5.31 -25.13
CA ILE A 74 -2.32 6.22 -24.59
C ILE A 74 -1.74 7.14 -23.51
N VAL A 75 -1.10 6.57 -22.50
CA VAL A 75 -0.54 7.34 -21.39
C VAL A 75 0.57 8.29 -21.87
N ASN A 76 1.46 7.82 -22.73
CA ASN A 76 2.54 8.63 -23.26
C ASN A 76 2.00 9.84 -24.04
N GLY A 77 0.96 9.62 -24.87
CA GLY A 77 0.30 10.69 -25.62
C GLY A 77 -0.48 11.66 -24.73
N CYS A 78 -1.28 11.16 -23.78
CA CYS A 78 -2.12 12.01 -22.92
C CYS A 78 -1.33 12.85 -21.91
N PHE A 79 -0.15 12.40 -21.50
CA PHE A 79 0.62 13.07 -20.44
C PHE A 79 1.98 13.59 -20.91
N ASN A 80 2.22 13.63 -22.23
CA ASN A 80 3.50 14.00 -22.83
C ASN A 80 4.70 13.31 -22.15
N TRP A 81 4.53 12.01 -21.90
CA TRP A 81 5.46 11.22 -21.10
C TRP A 81 6.13 10.18 -21.98
N SER A 82 7.46 10.18 -22.09
CA SER A 82 8.18 9.17 -22.91
C SER A 82 8.80 8.10 -22.04
N SER A 83 7.98 7.16 -21.56
CA SER A 83 8.46 6.05 -20.72
C SER A 83 8.61 4.72 -21.44
N LYS A 84 9.60 3.95 -20.98
CA LYS A 84 9.92 2.61 -21.49
C LYS A 84 8.88 1.59 -21.03
N TYR A 85 8.71 0.53 -21.82
CA TYR A 85 7.82 -0.61 -21.53
C TYR A 85 8.00 -1.16 -20.10
N ILE A 86 9.24 -1.29 -19.63
CA ILE A 86 9.55 -1.82 -18.31
C ILE A 86 8.91 -1.02 -17.16
N VAL A 87 8.73 0.30 -17.34
CA VAL A 87 8.08 1.17 -16.35
C VAL A 87 6.60 0.80 -16.21
N PHE A 88 5.91 0.59 -17.33
CA PHE A 88 4.50 0.19 -17.36
C PHE A 88 4.31 -1.25 -16.88
N LYS A 89 5.23 -2.16 -17.22
CA LYS A 89 5.23 -3.54 -16.70
C LYS A 89 5.30 -3.55 -15.18
N ARG A 90 6.31 -2.89 -14.60
CA ARG A 90 6.48 -2.77 -13.15
C ARG A 90 5.26 -2.12 -12.49
N ARG A 91 4.66 -1.12 -13.15
CA ARG A 91 3.43 -0.50 -12.63
C ARG A 91 2.26 -1.46 -12.60
N LEU A 92 2.04 -2.22 -13.67
CA LEU A 92 0.98 -3.23 -13.73
C LEU A 92 1.16 -4.31 -12.66
N GLU A 93 2.40 -4.77 -12.43
CA GLU A 93 2.73 -5.71 -11.37
C GLU A 93 2.37 -5.14 -9.98
N ARG A 94 2.74 -3.88 -9.70
CA ARG A 94 2.37 -3.20 -8.45
C ARG A 94 0.85 -3.04 -8.29
N LEU A 95 0.13 -2.64 -9.35
CA LEU A 95 -1.32 -2.50 -9.31
C LEU A 95 -2.03 -3.84 -9.07
N ARG A 96 -1.51 -4.92 -9.66
CA ARG A 96 -2.01 -6.28 -9.42
C ARG A 96 -1.78 -6.72 -7.99
N LEU A 97 -0.55 -6.53 -7.49
CA LEU A 97 -0.21 -6.85 -6.11
C LEU A 97 -1.14 -6.14 -5.14
N ARG A 98 -1.43 -4.85 -5.37
CA ARG A 98 -2.42 -4.09 -4.59
C ARG A 98 -3.80 -4.70 -4.63
N PHE A 99 -4.30 -4.99 -5.84
CA PHE A 99 -5.64 -5.54 -6.00
C PHE A 99 -5.76 -6.90 -5.31
N THR A 100 -4.78 -7.80 -5.49
CA THR A 100 -4.80 -9.12 -4.87
C THR A 100 -4.65 -9.04 -3.35
N THR A 101 -3.80 -8.13 -2.87
CA THR A 101 -3.62 -7.80 -1.45
C THR A 101 -4.91 -7.32 -0.81
N PHE A 102 -5.55 -6.32 -1.42
CA PHE A 102 -6.78 -5.76 -0.92
C PHE A 102 -7.89 -6.82 -0.93
N LYS A 103 -7.97 -7.58 -2.03
CA LYS A 103 -8.92 -8.68 -2.18
C LYS A 103 -8.75 -9.73 -1.09
N SER A 104 -7.52 -10.17 -0.78
CA SER A 104 -7.29 -11.15 0.29
C SER A 104 -7.71 -10.64 1.66
N ILE A 105 -7.55 -9.34 1.92
CA ILE A 105 -7.93 -8.72 3.20
C ILE A 105 -9.45 -8.72 3.35
N ILE A 106 -10.18 -8.28 2.33
CA ILE A 106 -11.65 -8.24 2.40
C ILE A 106 -12.31 -9.62 2.31
N GLU A 107 -11.56 -10.65 1.87
CA GLU A 107 -12.00 -12.05 1.89
C GLU A 107 -11.70 -12.75 3.22
N THR A 108 -10.96 -12.08 4.12
CA THR A 108 -10.69 -12.61 5.46
C THR A 108 -11.98 -12.54 6.29
N PRO A 109 -12.33 -13.60 7.04
CA PRO A 109 -13.50 -13.59 7.93
C PRO A 109 -13.46 -12.38 8.87
N ASP A 110 -14.65 -11.85 9.18
CA ASP A 110 -14.84 -10.73 10.10
C ASP A 110 -14.13 -9.41 9.68
N VAL A 111 -13.68 -9.34 8.42
CA VAL A 111 -13.27 -8.09 7.77
C VAL A 111 -14.43 -7.55 6.95
N HIS A 112 -14.79 -6.30 7.21
CA HIS A 112 -15.84 -5.60 6.48
C HIS A 112 -15.25 -4.43 5.70
N TRP A 113 -15.65 -4.29 4.44
CA TRP A 113 -15.28 -3.14 3.61
C TRP A 113 -16.50 -2.31 3.26
N ASN A 114 -16.51 -1.05 3.71
CA ASN A 114 -17.52 -0.09 3.32
C ASN A 114 -17.12 0.59 1.99
N ARG A 115 -17.78 0.19 0.91
CA ARG A 115 -17.53 0.73 -0.44
C ARG A 115 -17.82 2.22 -0.59
N ARG A 116 -18.70 2.80 0.24
CA ARG A 116 -19.05 4.23 0.16
C ARG A 116 -17.98 5.09 0.80
N THR A 117 -17.48 4.68 1.96
CA THR A 117 -16.45 5.42 2.71
C THR A 117 -15.03 4.99 2.35
N ASN A 118 -14.87 3.88 1.62
CA ASN A 118 -13.61 3.19 1.35
C ASN A 118 -12.85 2.76 2.62
N VAL A 119 -13.56 2.54 3.73
CA VAL A 119 -12.96 2.12 5.01
C VAL A 119 -13.06 0.60 5.15
N VAL A 120 -11.98 -0.03 5.59
CA VAL A 120 -11.94 -1.44 6.00
C VAL A 120 -11.96 -1.49 7.53
N THR A 121 -12.89 -2.25 8.09
CA THR A 121 -13.10 -2.40 9.53
C THR A 121 -13.03 -3.86 9.94
N THR A 122 -12.31 -4.15 11.01
CA THR A 122 -12.23 -5.47 11.66
C THR A 122 -11.73 -5.28 13.10
N THR A 123 -11.55 -6.34 13.87
CA THR A 123 -11.03 -6.25 15.25
C THR A 123 -9.52 -6.03 15.27
N ASP A 124 -8.99 -5.54 16.39
CA ASP A 124 -7.55 -5.32 16.56
C ASP A 124 -6.77 -6.64 16.50
N GLU A 125 -7.32 -7.74 17.02
CA GLU A 125 -6.73 -9.07 16.92
C GLU A 125 -6.58 -9.48 15.45
N GLN A 126 -7.60 -9.19 14.63
CA GLN A 126 -7.59 -9.54 13.22
C GLN A 126 -6.61 -8.67 12.42
N TRP A 127 -6.51 -7.38 12.74
CA TRP A 127 -5.47 -6.52 12.18
C TRP A 127 -4.07 -7.00 12.53
N ASN A 128 -3.84 -7.39 13.78
CA ASN A 128 -2.56 -7.94 14.23
C ASN A 128 -2.23 -9.27 13.52
N ALA A 129 -3.20 -10.17 13.38
CA ALA A 129 -3.03 -11.42 12.66
C ALA A 129 -2.67 -11.19 11.18
N LEU A 130 -3.37 -10.26 10.51
CA LEU A 130 -3.06 -9.87 9.14
C LEU A 130 -1.65 -9.25 9.01
N ALA A 131 -1.25 -8.41 9.96
CA ALA A 131 0.07 -7.79 9.99
C ALA A 131 1.22 -8.79 10.22
N LEU A 132 0.98 -9.87 10.97
CA LEU A 132 1.95 -10.95 11.16
C LEU A 132 2.19 -11.75 9.87
N VAL A 133 1.12 -12.03 9.11
CA VAL A 133 1.23 -12.72 7.82
C VAL A 133 1.83 -11.80 6.75
N ARG A 134 1.54 -10.50 6.84
CA ARG A 134 1.96 -9.49 5.88
C ARG A 134 2.34 -8.19 6.55
N SER A 135 3.63 -8.06 6.88
CA SER A 135 4.19 -6.84 7.45
C SER A 135 4.04 -5.61 6.54
N ASP A 136 3.86 -5.83 5.23
CA ASP A 136 3.62 -4.77 4.26
C ASP A 136 2.18 -4.23 4.26
N ILE A 137 1.26 -4.81 5.05
CA ILE A 137 -0.17 -4.45 5.06
C ILE A 137 -0.39 -2.96 5.33
N TRP A 138 0.42 -2.38 6.21
CA TRP A 138 0.35 -0.98 6.62
C TRP A 138 0.77 0.00 5.53
N LEU A 139 1.52 -0.45 4.51
CA LEU A 139 1.84 0.36 3.34
C LEU A 139 0.64 0.52 2.39
N TRP A 140 -0.46 -0.21 2.64
CA TRP A 140 -1.60 -0.30 1.74
C TRP A 140 -2.85 0.45 2.21
N PHE A 141 -2.93 0.79 3.50
CA PHE A 141 -3.99 1.62 4.07
C PHE A 141 -3.42 2.98 4.41
N ASP A 142 -4.11 4.04 4.01
CA ASP A 142 -3.86 5.36 4.61
C ASP A 142 -4.18 5.23 6.10
N ASN A 143 -3.29 5.71 6.96
CA ASN A 143 -3.54 5.77 8.38
C ASN A 143 -4.79 6.64 8.59
N PRO A 144 -5.90 6.12 9.13
CA PRO A 144 -7.12 6.92 9.33
C PRO A 144 -6.93 8.01 10.41
N PHE A 145 -5.76 8.05 11.06
CA PHE A 145 -5.37 9.02 12.08
C PHE A 145 -4.34 10.06 11.61
N GLU A 146 -4.10 10.18 10.30
CA GLU A 146 -3.41 11.34 9.68
C GLU A 146 -4.37 12.24 8.90
#